data_AF-A0AAE9XKH7-F1
#
_entry.id   AF-A0AAE9XKH7-F1
#
_cell.length_a   1.000
_cell.length_b   1.000
_cell.length_c   1.000
_cell.angle_alpha   90.00
_cell.angle_beta   90.00
_cell.angle_gamma   90.00
#
_symmetry.space_group_name_H-M   'P 1'
#
loop_
_entity.id
_entity.type
_entity.pdbx_description
1 polymer ?
#
loop_
_entity_poly.entity_id
_entity_poly.type
_entity_poly.pdbx_seq_one_letter_code
_entity_poly.pdbx_strand_id
1 'polypeptide(L)'
;MKLSSKKILAIIALLTMGHTVQAQFVPAPTTGIRMSVTTTKAVGEKIELLVHSIEKKGIWIDLNGDATYQQGEEITVFDEAYHEYTIGTQTLTIYGNTTRLGCRSTGATAVDVTKNPNLTYLACPKNNLKSLDLTQNPKLLRVWCDSNEIESLDLSGNPALIILGCDRNKLTELKTDNNPKLASLWCSDNNLTELELSANPRLNDLWCFGNRITKLDLSANPLLVTLWCSDNELSTLDLSKNSDVAYLWCSSNKLTSLNLSGVKGLSVLVCHSNQIAGEEMTKVVNALPTLSSGAGAQSKFVVVDLKDTDEKNICTVKDVEKAKSKNWRVFDFNGDSDNMLPYEGSPTSNLAVDAPTVRIYPNPVGGYALVEIPESLLGQEAALYDMNGVKVYSFAVESLRQNIDLTHLPDGTYFFRLDNYTTKLIKR
;
A
#
# COMPACT_ATOMS: atom_id res chain seq x y z
N MET A 1 44.95 -19.33 -85.15
CA MET A 1 44.67 -20.78 -85.17
C MET A 1 45.87 -21.55 -84.61
N LYS A 2 45.90 -21.81 -83.30
CA LYS A 2 46.52 -22.98 -82.63
C LYS A 2 46.39 -22.84 -81.11
N LEU A 3 45.72 -23.82 -80.51
CA LEU A 3 45.46 -23.99 -79.08
C LEU A 3 46.65 -24.63 -78.33
N SER A 4 46.77 -24.20 -77.07
CA SER A 4 47.07 -24.94 -75.82
C SER A 4 48.17 -26.01 -75.71
N SER A 5 49.06 -25.85 -74.72
CA SER A 5 49.31 -26.75 -73.57
C SER A 5 50.41 -26.07 -72.71
N LYS A 6 50.32 -25.92 -71.39
CA LYS A 6 50.44 -26.90 -70.29
C LYS A 6 50.12 -26.15 -68.99
N LYS A 7 49.24 -26.67 -68.12
CA LYS A 7 49.56 -27.34 -66.83
C LYS A 7 50.61 -26.54 -66.02
N ILE A 8 50.37 -26.11 -64.78
CA ILE A 8 49.94 -26.85 -63.58
C ILE A 8 49.52 -25.81 -62.52
N LEU A 9 48.35 -25.94 -61.86
CA LEU A 9 48.23 -25.94 -60.39
C LEU A 9 46.77 -26.24 -59.95
N ALA A 10 46.65 -27.16 -58.98
CA ALA A 10 45.54 -27.41 -58.03
C ALA A 10 44.20 -27.90 -58.63
N ILE A 11 43.83 -29.18 -58.50
CA ILE A 11 43.23 -29.83 -57.30
C ILE A 11 42.00 -29.04 -56.80
N ILE A 12 40.84 -29.70 -56.82
CA ILE A 12 39.54 -29.31 -56.25
C ILE A 12 38.70 -28.34 -57.10
N ALA A 13 37.87 -28.89 -58.00
CA ALA A 13 36.67 -28.20 -58.50
C ALA A 13 35.57 -29.21 -58.85
N LEU A 14 35.27 -30.10 -57.91
CA LEU A 14 34.11 -31.00 -57.94
C LEU A 14 33.70 -31.24 -56.50
N LEU A 15 33.03 -30.24 -55.92
CA LEU A 15 32.21 -30.23 -54.71
C LEU A 15 32.18 -28.81 -54.18
N THR A 16 31.14 -28.05 -54.52
CA THR A 16 30.36 -27.18 -53.62
C THR A 16 29.37 -26.41 -54.48
N MET A 17 28.25 -27.04 -54.88
CA MET A 17 27.00 -26.30 -54.88
C MET A 17 26.70 -26.01 -53.41
N GLY A 18 27.28 -24.92 -52.90
CA GLY A 18 26.92 -24.35 -51.61
C GLY A 18 25.55 -23.71 -51.73
N HIS A 19 24.51 -24.52 -51.91
CA HIS A 19 23.20 -24.12 -51.42
C HIS A 19 23.29 -24.25 -49.90
N THR A 20 23.64 -23.13 -49.25
CA THR A 20 23.26 -22.93 -47.86
C THR A 20 21.76 -23.15 -47.78
N VAL A 21 21.34 -24.35 -47.37
CA VAL A 21 19.97 -24.62 -46.97
C VAL A 21 19.77 -23.76 -45.73
N GLN A 22 19.24 -22.55 -45.95
CA GLN A 22 18.67 -21.76 -44.87
C GLN A 22 17.59 -22.67 -44.26
N ALA A 23 17.76 -23.07 -43.00
CA ALA A 23 16.81 -23.97 -42.35
C ALA A 23 15.42 -23.35 -42.49
N GLN A 24 14.54 -24.02 -43.23
CA GLN A 24 13.21 -23.53 -43.52
C GLN A 24 12.45 -23.37 -42.20
N PHE A 25 11.81 -22.22 -42.00
CA PHE A 25 10.98 -21.98 -40.82
C PHE A 25 9.88 -23.05 -40.76
N VAL A 26 9.75 -23.70 -39.60
CA VAL A 26 8.70 -24.70 -39.36
C VAL A 26 7.70 -24.08 -38.38
N PRO A 27 6.52 -23.63 -38.84
CA PRO A 27 5.53 -23.02 -37.98
C PRO A 27 4.98 -24.01 -36.96
N ALA A 28 4.74 -23.54 -35.74
CA ALA A 28 4.04 -24.30 -34.73
C ALA A 28 2.61 -24.66 -35.19
N PRO A 29 2.10 -25.86 -34.85
CA PRO A 29 0.77 -26.28 -35.26
C PRO A 29 -0.32 -25.48 -34.55
N THR A 30 -1.41 -25.19 -35.26
CA THR A 30 -2.54 -24.40 -34.73
C THR A 30 -3.37 -25.11 -33.65
N THR A 31 -3.21 -26.43 -33.54
CA THR A 31 -3.80 -27.27 -32.49
C THR A 31 -2.94 -27.33 -31.22
N GLY A 32 -1.74 -26.74 -31.22
CA GLY A 32 -0.78 -26.80 -30.12
C GLY A 32 -0.91 -25.67 -29.10
N ILE A 33 0.21 -25.33 -28.46
CA ILE A 33 0.31 -24.19 -27.55
C ILE A 33 -0.01 -22.91 -28.32
N ARG A 34 -0.93 -22.13 -27.76
CA ARG A 34 -1.33 -20.84 -28.33
C ARG A 34 -1.82 -19.88 -27.26
N MET A 35 -1.90 -18.62 -27.63
CA MET A 35 -2.51 -17.54 -26.85
C MET A 35 -3.19 -16.58 -27.82
N SER A 36 -4.11 -15.76 -27.36
CA SER A 36 -4.71 -14.71 -28.21
C SER A 36 -4.92 -13.40 -27.50
N VAL A 37 -4.85 -12.31 -28.27
CA VAL A 37 -5.19 -10.96 -27.84
C VAL A 37 -6.30 -10.44 -28.75
N THR A 38 -7.45 -10.13 -28.18
CA THR A 38 -8.58 -9.48 -28.88
C THR A 38 -8.58 -7.99 -28.55
N THR A 39 -8.57 -7.13 -29.57
CA THR A 39 -8.44 -5.67 -29.43
C THR A 39 -9.58 -4.90 -30.10
N THR A 40 -9.86 -3.70 -29.59
CA THR A 40 -10.75 -2.73 -30.25
C THR A 40 -10.09 -1.97 -31.41
N LYS A 41 -8.78 -2.13 -31.63
CA LYS A 41 -8.06 -1.49 -32.74
C LYS A 41 -8.64 -1.91 -34.08
N ALA A 42 -8.65 -0.99 -35.03
CA ALA A 42 -9.15 -1.26 -36.36
C ALA A 42 -8.12 -2.06 -37.17
N VAL A 43 -8.62 -2.86 -38.12
CA VAL A 43 -7.76 -3.54 -39.10
C VAL A 43 -6.91 -2.50 -39.85
N GLY A 44 -5.61 -2.76 -39.98
CA GLY A 44 -4.60 -1.86 -40.53
C GLY A 44 -3.92 -0.97 -39.50
N GLU A 45 -4.41 -0.91 -38.25
CA GLU A 45 -3.71 -0.24 -37.16
C GLU A 45 -2.56 -1.09 -36.62
N LYS A 46 -1.70 -0.44 -35.84
CA LYS A 46 -0.53 -1.06 -35.21
C LYS A 46 -0.78 -1.32 -33.74
N ILE A 47 -0.27 -2.45 -33.26
CA ILE A 47 -0.19 -2.79 -31.83
C ILE A 47 1.24 -3.17 -31.47
N GLU A 48 1.59 -3.03 -30.19
CA GLU A 48 2.87 -3.47 -29.67
C GLU A 48 2.69 -4.72 -28.81
N LEU A 49 3.44 -5.78 -29.14
CA LEU A 49 3.45 -7.02 -28.38
C LEU A 49 4.89 -7.38 -27.98
N LEU A 50 5.05 -7.86 -26.75
CA LEU A 50 6.24 -8.56 -26.30
C LEU A 50 5.95 -10.05 -26.36
N VAL A 51 6.74 -10.81 -27.14
CA VAL A 51 6.64 -12.26 -27.20
C VAL A 51 8.03 -12.86 -27.05
N HIS A 52 8.28 -13.52 -25.92
CA HIS A 52 9.56 -14.15 -25.66
C HIS A 52 9.41 -15.68 -25.56
N SER A 53 10.33 -16.40 -26.20
CA SER A 53 10.46 -17.84 -26.10
C SER A 53 11.92 -18.23 -25.84
N ILE A 54 12.12 -19.23 -24.98
CA ILE A 54 13.44 -19.84 -24.75
C ILE A 54 13.84 -20.72 -25.95
N GLU A 55 12.86 -21.36 -26.60
CA GLU A 55 13.09 -22.29 -27.71
C GLU A 55 13.43 -21.56 -29.02
N LYS A 56 12.94 -20.32 -29.17
CA LYS A 56 13.20 -19.43 -30.31
C LYS A 56 12.95 -20.06 -31.69
N LYS A 57 11.98 -20.98 -31.78
CA LYS A 57 11.70 -21.76 -32.98
C LYS A 57 10.20 -21.96 -33.20
N GLY A 58 9.77 -21.75 -34.43
CA GLY A 58 8.41 -22.04 -34.89
C GLY A 58 7.31 -21.17 -34.29
N ILE A 59 7.64 -20.08 -33.59
CA ILE A 59 6.64 -19.14 -33.06
C ILE A 59 6.24 -18.17 -34.16
N TRP A 60 4.94 -18.02 -34.37
CA TRP A 60 4.37 -17.09 -35.34
C TRP A 60 3.08 -16.48 -34.80
N ILE A 61 2.72 -15.33 -35.33
CA ILE A 61 1.50 -14.59 -34.98
C ILE A 61 0.58 -14.53 -36.19
N ASP A 62 -0.62 -15.06 -36.04
CA ASP A 62 -1.69 -15.00 -37.02
C ASP A 62 -2.24 -13.56 -37.07
N LEU A 63 -1.69 -12.78 -38.00
CA LEU A 63 -2.00 -11.36 -38.15
C LEU A 63 -3.30 -11.15 -38.92
N ASN A 64 -3.75 -12.11 -39.71
CA ASN A 64 -4.94 -11.99 -40.56
C ASN A 64 -6.14 -12.81 -40.06
N GLY A 65 -5.94 -13.68 -39.07
CA GLY A 65 -6.98 -14.49 -38.42
C GLY A 65 -7.41 -15.72 -39.21
N ASP A 66 -6.63 -16.18 -40.20
CA ASP A 66 -7.00 -17.31 -41.05
C ASP A 66 -6.49 -18.67 -40.55
N ALA A 67 -5.76 -18.68 -39.41
CA ALA A 67 -5.17 -19.86 -38.80
C ALA A 67 -4.28 -20.68 -39.75
N THR A 68 -3.62 -20.00 -40.70
CA THR A 68 -2.58 -20.57 -41.54
C THR A 68 -1.35 -19.67 -41.51
N TYR A 69 -0.16 -20.26 -41.44
CA TYR A 69 1.07 -19.47 -41.46
C TYR A 69 1.31 -18.87 -42.84
N GLN A 70 1.58 -17.57 -42.91
CA GLN A 70 2.19 -16.94 -44.08
C GLN A 70 3.55 -16.30 -43.78
N GLN A 71 4.37 -16.16 -44.84
CA GLN A 71 5.65 -15.47 -44.73
C GLN A 71 5.45 -14.03 -44.25
N GLY A 72 6.19 -13.64 -43.20
CA GLY A 72 6.06 -12.36 -42.52
C GLY A 72 5.33 -12.45 -41.18
N GLU A 73 4.70 -13.58 -40.86
CA GLU A 73 4.08 -13.83 -39.55
C GLU A 73 5.03 -14.46 -38.54
N GLU A 74 6.22 -14.88 -38.97
CA GLU A 74 7.23 -15.42 -38.09
C GLU A 74 7.71 -14.39 -37.04
N ILE A 75 7.76 -14.82 -35.78
CA ILE A 75 8.45 -14.03 -34.75
C ILE A 75 9.93 -14.43 -34.81
N THR A 76 10.77 -13.50 -35.23
CA THR A 76 12.22 -13.72 -35.40
C THR A 76 13.05 -13.07 -34.29
N VAL A 77 12.46 -12.12 -33.57
CA VAL A 77 13.08 -11.42 -32.45
C VAL A 77 12.44 -11.88 -31.15
N PHE A 78 13.26 -12.38 -30.23
CA PHE A 78 12.86 -12.88 -28.90
C PHE A 78 13.67 -12.17 -27.81
N ASP A 79 13.72 -10.84 -27.88
CA ASP A 79 14.28 -10.02 -26.82
C ASP A 79 13.20 -9.72 -25.75
N GLU A 80 13.54 -8.89 -24.77
CA GLU A 80 12.59 -8.44 -23.75
C GLU A 80 11.93 -7.10 -24.13
N ALA A 81 11.85 -6.78 -25.43
CA ALA A 81 11.26 -5.55 -25.95
C ALA A 81 9.86 -5.79 -26.53
N TYR A 82 9.12 -4.68 -26.69
CA TYR A 82 7.87 -4.68 -27.43
C TYR A 82 8.16 -4.42 -28.91
N HIS A 83 7.49 -5.16 -29.78
CA HIS A 83 7.61 -5.03 -31.23
C HIS A 83 6.26 -4.67 -31.83
N GLU A 84 6.29 -3.86 -32.88
CA GLU A 84 5.10 -3.36 -33.55
C GLU A 84 4.59 -4.35 -34.60
N TYR A 85 3.27 -4.56 -34.64
CA TYR A 85 2.59 -5.41 -35.60
C TYR A 85 1.40 -4.66 -36.20
N THR A 86 1.32 -4.62 -37.52
CA THR A 86 0.12 -4.15 -38.23
C THR A 86 -0.91 -5.27 -38.27
N ILE A 87 -2.10 -5.04 -37.72
CA ILE A 87 -3.09 -6.09 -37.52
C ILE A 87 -4.02 -6.21 -38.74
N GLY A 88 -4.21 -7.42 -39.25
CA GLY A 88 -5.19 -7.77 -40.28
C GLY A 88 -6.53 -8.24 -39.70
N THR A 89 -6.57 -8.52 -38.39
CA THR A 89 -7.75 -8.96 -37.63
C THR A 89 -7.76 -8.31 -36.25
N GLN A 90 -8.93 -8.33 -35.59
CA GLN A 90 -9.07 -7.86 -34.20
C GLN A 90 -8.67 -8.92 -33.17
N THR A 91 -8.58 -10.20 -33.55
CA THR A 91 -8.15 -11.29 -32.67
C THR A 91 -6.88 -11.91 -33.20
N LEU A 92 -5.74 -11.55 -32.60
CA LEU A 92 -4.45 -12.09 -32.99
C LEU A 92 -4.17 -13.35 -32.19
N THR A 93 -3.77 -14.42 -32.87
CA THR A 93 -3.38 -15.68 -32.21
C THR A 93 -1.89 -15.90 -32.36
N ILE A 94 -1.20 -16.08 -31.24
CA ILE A 94 0.22 -16.42 -31.20
C ILE A 94 0.32 -17.92 -31.04
N TYR A 95 0.91 -18.60 -32.01
CA TYR A 95 1.13 -20.04 -31.99
C TYR A 95 2.57 -20.37 -31.61
N GLY A 96 2.75 -21.38 -30.77
CA GLY A 96 4.05 -21.88 -30.34
C GLY A 96 4.34 -21.65 -28.86
N ASN A 97 5.39 -22.31 -28.37
CA ASN A 97 5.75 -22.29 -26.96
C ASN A 97 6.40 -20.95 -26.57
N THR A 98 5.68 -20.11 -25.84
CA THR A 98 6.17 -18.82 -25.34
C THR A 98 6.23 -18.82 -23.83
N THR A 99 7.19 -18.07 -23.30
CA THR A 99 7.45 -17.95 -21.86
C THR A 99 7.03 -16.59 -21.31
N ARG A 100 6.91 -15.58 -22.17
CA ARG A 100 6.43 -14.25 -21.80
C ARG A 100 5.53 -13.68 -22.88
N LEU A 101 4.45 -13.04 -22.45
CA LEU A 101 3.54 -12.25 -23.27
C LEU A 101 3.39 -10.86 -22.66
N GLY A 102 3.53 -9.83 -23.48
CA GLY A 102 3.19 -8.45 -23.16
C GLY A 102 2.27 -7.85 -24.22
N CYS A 103 1.20 -7.17 -23.82
CA CYS A 103 0.24 -6.51 -24.72
C CYS A 103 -0.28 -5.19 -24.12
N ARG A 104 0.64 -4.36 -23.63
CA ARG A 104 0.34 -3.09 -22.97
C ARG A 104 -0.31 -2.09 -23.93
N SER A 105 -1.36 -1.39 -23.49
CA SER A 105 -1.97 -0.29 -24.26
C SER A 105 -2.42 -0.67 -25.67
N THR A 106 -2.84 -1.93 -25.86
CA THR A 106 -3.27 -2.44 -27.15
C THR A 106 -4.77 -2.26 -27.39
N GLY A 107 -5.53 -1.74 -26.42
CA GLY A 107 -6.99 -1.70 -26.49
C GLY A 107 -7.61 -3.08 -26.34
N ALA A 108 -6.91 -4.01 -25.68
CA ALA A 108 -7.36 -5.39 -25.54
C ALA A 108 -8.66 -5.46 -24.73
N THR A 109 -9.63 -6.22 -25.21
CA THR A 109 -10.88 -6.57 -24.51
C THR A 109 -10.87 -8.01 -24.00
N ALA A 110 -10.02 -8.86 -24.58
CA ALA A 110 -9.76 -10.21 -24.08
C ALA A 110 -8.30 -10.60 -24.32
N VAL A 111 -7.73 -11.32 -23.36
CA VAL A 111 -6.43 -11.99 -23.46
C VAL A 111 -6.64 -13.43 -22.99
N ASP A 112 -6.47 -14.39 -23.89
CA ASP A 112 -6.56 -15.82 -23.58
C ASP A 112 -5.16 -16.43 -23.59
N VAL A 113 -4.72 -16.85 -22.39
CA VAL A 113 -3.44 -17.55 -22.17
C VAL A 113 -3.65 -19.00 -21.71
N THR A 114 -4.89 -19.48 -21.68
CA THR A 114 -5.26 -20.77 -21.07
C THR A 114 -4.66 -21.97 -21.80
N LYS A 115 -4.26 -21.79 -23.07
CA LYS A 115 -3.59 -22.81 -23.88
C LYS A 115 -2.06 -22.71 -23.86
N ASN A 116 -1.49 -21.91 -22.96
CA ASN A 116 -0.04 -21.82 -22.75
C ASN A 116 0.38 -22.08 -21.29
N PRO A 117 0.51 -23.35 -20.87
CA PRO A 117 0.91 -23.70 -19.51
C PRO A 117 2.38 -23.37 -19.18
N ASN A 118 3.17 -22.94 -20.17
CA ASN A 118 4.58 -22.59 -20.01
C ASN A 118 4.82 -21.09 -19.76
N LEU A 119 3.76 -20.28 -19.74
CA LEU A 119 3.88 -18.85 -19.51
C LEU A 119 4.41 -18.58 -18.09
N THR A 120 5.45 -17.77 -18.00
CA THR A 120 6.10 -17.36 -16.74
C THR A 120 5.92 -15.88 -16.43
N TYR A 121 5.61 -15.09 -17.45
CA TYR A 121 5.38 -13.65 -17.35
C TYR A 121 4.20 -13.26 -18.25
N LEU A 122 3.25 -12.54 -17.68
CA LEU A 122 2.16 -11.90 -18.41
C LEU A 122 2.10 -10.42 -18.06
N ALA A 123 2.10 -9.56 -19.06
CA ALA A 123 1.84 -8.13 -18.89
C ALA A 123 0.76 -7.66 -19.87
N CYS A 124 -0.41 -7.32 -19.37
CA CYS A 124 -1.52 -6.78 -20.14
C CYS A 124 -2.05 -5.43 -19.59
N PRO A 125 -1.20 -4.50 -19.13
CA PRO A 125 -1.68 -3.30 -18.46
C PRO A 125 -2.26 -2.27 -19.44
N LYS A 126 -3.11 -1.38 -18.92
CA LYS A 126 -3.74 -0.27 -19.67
C LYS A 126 -4.57 -0.77 -20.85
N ASN A 127 -5.46 -1.72 -20.59
CA ASN A 127 -6.40 -2.28 -21.56
C ASN A 127 -7.84 -2.17 -21.02
N ASN A 128 -8.79 -2.83 -21.67
CA ASN A 128 -10.21 -2.84 -21.31
C ASN A 128 -10.67 -4.24 -20.89
N LEU A 129 -9.79 -5.01 -20.22
CA LEU A 129 -10.11 -6.38 -19.81
C LEU A 129 -11.11 -6.37 -18.67
N LYS A 130 -12.22 -7.10 -18.83
CA LYS A 130 -13.22 -7.33 -17.77
C LYS A 130 -12.98 -8.61 -16.99
N SER A 131 -12.25 -9.55 -17.59
CA SER A 131 -11.92 -10.85 -17.04
C SER A 131 -10.55 -11.29 -17.53
N LEU A 132 -9.85 -12.06 -16.72
CA LEU A 132 -8.57 -12.67 -17.07
C LEU A 132 -8.47 -14.05 -16.42
N ASP A 133 -8.49 -15.12 -17.24
CA ASP A 133 -8.34 -16.50 -16.75
C ASP A 133 -6.87 -16.90 -16.76
N LEU A 134 -6.33 -17.15 -15.56
CA LEU A 134 -4.96 -17.59 -15.32
C LEU A 134 -4.87 -19.00 -14.76
N THR A 135 -5.99 -19.71 -14.64
CA THR A 135 -6.10 -20.98 -13.91
C THR A 135 -5.28 -22.11 -14.55
N GLN A 136 -4.97 -21.99 -15.85
CA GLN A 136 -4.19 -22.96 -16.62
C GLN A 136 -2.70 -22.60 -16.76
N ASN A 137 -2.22 -21.64 -15.98
CA ASN A 137 -0.85 -21.11 -16.09
C ASN A 137 -0.04 -21.31 -14.79
N PRO A 138 0.26 -22.57 -14.39
CA PRO A 138 0.89 -22.89 -13.10
C PRO A 138 2.33 -22.42 -12.96
N LYS A 139 2.97 -22.02 -14.07
CA LYS A 139 4.35 -21.52 -14.09
C LYS A 139 4.45 -20.00 -14.05
N LEU A 140 3.33 -19.26 -13.97
CA LEU A 140 3.36 -17.80 -13.86
C LEU A 140 4.11 -17.38 -12.60
N LEU A 141 5.13 -16.55 -12.79
CA LEU A 141 5.94 -15.95 -11.73
C LEU A 141 5.59 -14.47 -11.54
N ARG A 142 5.20 -13.79 -12.62
CA ARG A 142 4.92 -12.35 -12.64
C ARG A 142 3.69 -12.08 -13.51
N VAL A 143 2.73 -11.37 -12.94
CA VAL A 143 1.51 -10.93 -13.65
C VAL A 143 1.35 -9.43 -13.44
N TRP A 144 1.18 -8.70 -14.54
CA TRP A 144 0.83 -7.28 -14.56
C TRP A 144 -0.44 -7.11 -15.38
N CYS A 145 -1.56 -6.86 -14.72
CA CYS A 145 -2.87 -6.59 -15.32
C CYS A 145 -3.46 -5.26 -14.83
N ASP A 146 -2.60 -4.32 -14.41
CA ASP A 146 -3.00 -3.02 -13.90
C ASP A 146 -3.71 -2.15 -14.95
N SER A 147 -4.55 -1.23 -14.48
CA SER A 147 -5.32 -0.31 -15.33
C SER A 147 -6.21 -1.05 -16.35
N ASN A 148 -7.14 -1.85 -15.83
CA ASN A 148 -8.14 -2.60 -16.59
C ASN A 148 -9.52 -2.44 -15.92
N GLU A 149 -10.50 -3.27 -16.30
CA GLU A 149 -11.84 -3.30 -15.71
C GLU A 149 -12.16 -4.65 -15.06
N ILE A 150 -11.14 -5.36 -14.54
CA ILE A 150 -11.29 -6.71 -14.00
C ILE A 150 -12.08 -6.66 -12.69
N GLU A 151 -13.18 -7.41 -12.62
CA GLU A 151 -14.06 -7.47 -11.44
C GLU A 151 -13.69 -8.61 -10.48
N SER A 152 -13.10 -9.69 -11.00
CA SER A 152 -12.64 -10.85 -10.24
C SER A 152 -11.38 -11.44 -10.87
N LEU A 153 -10.43 -11.88 -10.05
CA LEU A 153 -9.19 -12.51 -10.48
C LEU A 153 -8.94 -13.81 -9.70
N ASP A 154 -9.05 -14.95 -10.37
CA ASP A 154 -8.76 -16.27 -9.78
C ASP A 154 -7.28 -16.61 -9.94
N LEU A 155 -6.59 -16.73 -8.81
CA LEU A 155 -5.16 -17.03 -8.71
C LEU A 155 -4.87 -18.46 -8.20
N SER A 156 -5.91 -19.29 -8.04
CA SER A 156 -5.80 -20.66 -7.51
C SER A 156 -4.89 -21.56 -8.36
N GLY A 157 -4.82 -21.31 -9.67
CA GLY A 157 -3.96 -22.00 -10.60
C GLY A 157 -2.50 -21.53 -10.62
N ASN A 158 -2.09 -20.56 -9.78
CA ASN A 158 -0.78 -19.90 -9.89
C ASN A 158 0.11 -20.04 -8.63
N PRO A 159 0.43 -21.26 -8.15
CA PRO A 159 1.20 -21.47 -6.92
C PRO A 159 2.66 -21.01 -6.99
N ALA A 160 3.16 -20.71 -8.20
CA ALA A 160 4.51 -20.20 -8.43
C ALA A 160 4.60 -18.66 -8.40
N LEU A 161 3.48 -17.95 -8.27
CA LEU A 161 3.42 -16.49 -8.40
C LEU A 161 4.27 -15.78 -7.34
N ILE A 162 5.10 -14.83 -7.78
CA ILE A 162 6.02 -14.05 -6.95
C ILE A 162 5.61 -12.57 -6.93
N ILE A 163 5.18 -12.05 -8.09
CA ILE A 163 4.77 -10.65 -8.25
C ILE A 163 3.40 -10.60 -8.91
N LEU A 164 2.49 -9.86 -8.28
CA LEU A 164 1.18 -9.53 -8.84
C LEU A 164 0.99 -8.02 -8.82
N GLY A 165 0.79 -7.43 -10.00
CA GLY A 165 0.27 -6.07 -10.16
C GLY A 165 -1.12 -6.12 -10.79
N CYS A 166 -2.11 -5.67 -10.05
CA CYS A 166 -3.52 -5.62 -10.43
C CYS A 166 -4.17 -4.28 -10.01
N ASP A 167 -3.37 -3.24 -9.83
CA ASP A 167 -3.84 -1.90 -9.48
C ASP A 167 -4.85 -1.37 -10.50
N ARG A 168 -5.74 -0.46 -10.08
CA ARG A 168 -6.70 0.23 -10.96
C ARG A 168 -7.55 -0.77 -11.75
N ASN A 169 -8.24 -1.62 -11.02
CA ASN A 169 -9.26 -2.53 -11.52
C ASN A 169 -10.56 -2.29 -10.73
N LYS A 170 -11.50 -3.23 -10.81
CA LYS A 170 -12.79 -3.16 -10.11
C LYS A 170 -12.92 -4.30 -9.09
N LEU A 171 -11.81 -4.85 -8.61
CA LEU A 171 -11.80 -5.99 -7.70
C LEU A 171 -12.49 -5.63 -6.39
N THR A 172 -13.41 -6.50 -5.95
CA THR A 172 -14.09 -6.40 -4.65
C THR A 172 -13.54 -7.41 -3.65
N GLU A 173 -12.96 -8.51 -4.16
CA GLU A 173 -12.20 -9.49 -3.39
C GLU A 173 -10.88 -9.82 -4.12
N LEU A 174 -9.87 -10.20 -3.35
CA LEU A 174 -8.61 -10.74 -3.87
C LEU A 174 -8.10 -11.84 -2.95
N LYS A 175 -8.17 -13.09 -3.44
CA LYS A 175 -7.74 -14.28 -2.68
C LYS A 175 -6.33 -14.69 -3.12
N THR A 176 -5.39 -14.66 -2.18
CA THR A 176 -3.97 -15.00 -2.38
C THR A 176 -3.52 -16.22 -1.57
N ASP A 177 -4.47 -16.99 -1.03
CA ASP A 177 -4.27 -18.17 -0.18
C ASP A 177 -3.51 -19.31 -0.89
N ASN A 178 -3.61 -19.37 -2.21
CA ASN A 178 -2.92 -20.35 -3.04
C ASN A 178 -1.56 -19.87 -3.58
N ASN A 179 -1.07 -18.69 -3.14
CA ASN A 179 0.14 -18.07 -3.66
C ASN A 179 1.22 -17.88 -2.56
N PRO A 180 1.73 -18.95 -1.93
CA PRO A 180 2.66 -18.85 -0.79
C PRO A 180 4.04 -18.27 -1.13
N LYS A 181 4.33 -18.08 -2.43
CA LYS A 181 5.57 -17.47 -2.92
C LYS A 181 5.45 -15.98 -3.21
N LEU A 182 4.24 -15.41 -3.08
CA LEU A 182 3.99 -14.00 -3.35
C LEU A 182 4.87 -13.13 -2.45
N ALA A 183 5.68 -12.28 -3.08
CA ALA A 183 6.67 -11.43 -2.44
C ALA A 183 6.36 -9.94 -2.64
N SER A 184 5.70 -9.59 -3.74
CA SER A 184 5.27 -8.23 -4.04
C SER A 184 3.83 -8.25 -4.56
N LEU A 185 2.96 -7.47 -3.92
CA LEU A 185 1.53 -7.39 -4.23
C LEU A 185 1.11 -5.93 -4.41
N TRP A 186 0.68 -5.59 -5.61
CA TRP A 186 0.18 -4.26 -5.97
C TRP A 186 -1.28 -4.40 -6.38
N CYS A 187 -2.19 -3.90 -5.54
CA CYS A 187 -3.64 -4.04 -5.64
C CYS A 187 -4.36 -2.73 -5.32
N SER A 188 -3.66 -1.62 -5.51
CA SER A 188 -4.14 -0.26 -5.22
C SER A 188 -5.28 0.16 -6.15
N ASP A 189 -6.04 1.18 -5.77
CA ASP A 189 -7.13 1.73 -6.58
C ASP A 189 -8.14 0.64 -7.03
N ASN A 190 -8.61 -0.18 -6.09
CA ASN A 190 -9.65 -1.18 -6.30
C ASN A 190 -10.82 -0.91 -5.32
N ASN A 191 -11.76 -1.85 -5.17
CA ASN A 191 -12.89 -1.75 -4.25
C ASN A 191 -12.79 -2.78 -3.11
N LEU A 192 -11.57 -3.17 -2.70
CA LEU A 192 -11.36 -4.18 -1.67
C LEU A 192 -11.80 -3.66 -0.29
N THR A 193 -12.60 -4.45 0.44
CA THR A 193 -12.99 -4.16 1.83
C THR A 193 -12.19 -4.96 2.86
N GLU A 194 -11.59 -6.05 2.41
CA GLU A 194 -10.74 -6.96 3.19
C GLU A 194 -9.54 -7.39 2.34
N LEU A 195 -8.44 -7.72 3.01
CA LEU A 195 -7.24 -8.24 2.37
C LEU A 195 -6.54 -9.22 3.32
N GLU A 196 -6.75 -10.51 3.08
CA GLU A 196 -6.20 -11.60 3.90
C GLU A 196 -4.83 -12.03 3.35
N LEU A 197 -3.76 -11.83 4.15
CA LEU A 197 -2.38 -12.07 3.72
C LEU A 197 -1.66 -13.12 4.57
N SER A 198 -2.41 -13.87 5.39
CA SER A 198 -1.88 -14.89 6.31
C SER A 198 -1.14 -16.03 5.60
N ALA A 199 -1.47 -16.29 4.34
CA ALA A 199 -0.85 -17.31 3.50
C ALA A 199 0.37 -16.82 2.70
N ASN A 200 0.77 -15.54 2.85
CA ASN A 200 1.84 -14.93 2.05
C ASN A 200 3.07 -14.52 2.90
N PRO A 201 3.75 -15.48 3.58
CA PRO A 201 4.82 -15.18 4.53
C PRO A 201 6.09 -14.58 3.89
N ARG A 202 6.17 -14.57 2.56
CA ARG A 202 7.28 -13.99 1.79
C ARG A 202 7.05 -12.55 1.35
N LEU A 203 5.88 -11.99 1.62
CA LEU A 203 5.51 -10.65 1.22
C LEU A 203 6.47 -9.63 1.87
N ASN A 204 7.16 -8.86 1.02
CA ASN A 204 8.08 -7.80 1.44
C ASN A 204 7.68 -6.41 0.92
N ASP A 205 6.79 -6.35 -0.07
CA ASP A 205 6.37 -5.12 -0.74
C ASP A 205 4.85 -5.16 -0.99
N LEU A 206 4.10 -4.32 -0.28
CA LEU A 206 2.64 -4.28 -0.34
C LEU A 206 2.14 -2.88 -0.70
N TRP A 207 1.40 -2.80 -1.80
CA TRP A 207 0.71 -1.61 -2.26
C TRP A 207 -0.79 -1.91 -2.35
N CYS A 208 -1.56 -1.33 -1.44
CA CYS A 208 -3.00 -1.54 -1.32
C CYS A 208 -3.75 -0.22 -1.06
N PHE A 209 -3.14 0.91 -1.43
CA PHE A 209 -3.74 2.24 -1.22
C PHE A 209 -4.98 2.43 -2.10
N GLY A 210 -5.87 3.37 -1.74
CA GLY A 210 -7.04 3.68 -2.57
C GLY A 210 -8.05 2.52 -2.62
N ASN A 211 -8.29 1.87 -1.49
CA ASN A 211 -9.29 0.82 -1.32
C ASN A 211 -10.26 1.20 -0.19
N ARG A 212 -11.05 0.25 0.31
CA ARG A 212 -11.99 0.43 1.44
C ARG A 212 -11.67 -0.54 2.58
N ILE A 213 -10.39 -0.89 2.75
CA ILE A 213 -9.94 -1.88 3.72
C ILE A 213 -10.14 -1.31 5.13
N THR A 214 -10.86 -2.05 5.97
CA THR A 214 -11.17 -1.64 7.35
C THR A 214 -10.22 -2.25 8.38
N LYS A 215 -9.64 -3.40 8.06
CA LYS A 215 -8.65 -4.11 8.88
C LYS A 215 -7.58 -4.71 7.99
N LEU A 216 -6.32 -4.58 8.41
CA LEU A 216 -5.17 -5.16 7.73
C LEU A 216 -4.29 -5.86 8.76
N ASP A 217 -4.31 -7.19 8.77
CA ASP A 217 -3.46 -8.02 9.63
C ASP A 217 -2.20 -8.44 8.87
N LEU A 218 -1.05 -7.98 9.36
CA LEU A 218 0.26 -8.23 8.75
C LEU A 218 1.16 -9.09 9.65
N SER A 219 0.59 -9.71 10.70
CA SER A 219 1.34 -10.50 11.69
C SER A 219 2.03 -11.73 11.09
N ALA A 220 1.53 -12.23 9.96
CA ALA A 220 2.09 -13.35 9.20
C ALA A 220 3.10 -12.93 8.13
N ASN A 221 3.40 -11.64 7.97
CA ASN A 221 4.27 -11.10 6.93
C ASN A 221 5.54 -10.45 7.53
N PRO A 222 6.40 -11.21 8.24
CA PRO A 222 7.51 -10.65 9.00
C PRO A 222 8.61 -10.03 8.13
N LEU A 223 8.64 -10.36 6.82
CA LEU A 223 9.62 -9.84 5.85
C LEU A 223 9.19 -8.53 5.19
N LEU A 224 8.08 -7.91 5.65
CA LEU A 224 7.57 -6.67 5.07
C LEU A 224 8.58 -5.53 5.23
N VAL A 225 8.96 -4.90 4.12
CA VAL A 225 9.90 -3.78 4.05
C VAL A 225 9.17 -2.49 3.65
N THR A 226 8.27 -2.59 2.67
CA THR A 226 7.54 -1.46 2.11
C THR A 226 6.03 -1.70 2.25
N LEU A 227 5.34 -0.73 2.86
CA LEU A 227 3.89 -0.76 3.02
C LEU A 227 3.26 0.56 2.58
N TRP A 228 2.43 0.50 1.54
CA TRP A 228 1.55 1.58 1.09
C TRP A 228 0.10 1.14 1.31
N CYS A 229 -0.53 1.70 2.33
CA CYS A 229 -1.91 1.43 2.72
C CYS A 229 -2.72 2.72 2.92
N SER A 230 -2.25 3.84 2.35
CA SER A 230 -2.96 5.12 2.38
C SER A 230 -4.35 5.03 1.74
N ASP A 231 -5.22 6.01 2.00
CA ASP A 231 -6.55 6.12 1.37
C ASP A 231 -7.36 4.83 1.54
N ASN A 232 -7.55 4.43 2.79
CA ASN A 232 -8.35 3.28 3.22
C ASN A 232 -9.20 3.66 4.44
N GLU A 233 -9.83 2.68 5.08
CA GLU A 233 -10.70 2.89 6.23
C GLU A 233 -10.15 2.25 7.52
N LEU A 234 -8.82 2.09 7.62
CA LEU A 234 -8.18 1.44 8.76
C LEU A 234 -8.37 2.27 10.03
N SER A 235 -8.85 1.64 11.10
CA SER A 235 -9.01 2.28 12.42
C SER A 235 -7.80 2.08 13.34
N THR A 236 -7.04 1.01 13.10
CA THR A 236 -5.80 0.66 13.81
C THR A 236 -4.85 -0.03 12.86
N LEU A 237 -3.55 0.11 13.08
CA LEU A 237 -2.53 -0.64 12.35
C LEU A 237 -1.45 -1.14 13.33
N ASP A 238 -1.25 -2.46 13.38
CA ASP A 238 -0.24 -3.10 14.23
C ASP A 238 0.88 -3.69 13.38
N LEU A 239 2.10 -3.15 13.55
CA LEU A 239 3.32 -3.59 12.89
C LEU A 239 4.34 -4.16 13.89
N SER A 240 3.90 -4.59 15.07
CA SER A 240 4.77 -5.15 16.12
C SER A 240 5.48 -6.44 15.71
N LYS A 241 5.07 -7.09 14.62
CA LYS A 241 5.71 -8.29 14.05
C LYS A 241 6.52 -8.03 12.77
N ASN A 242 6.56 -6.79 12.29
CA ASN A 242 7.16 -6.43 11.01
C ASN A 242 8.44 -5.61 11.24
N SER A 243 9.48 -6.26 11.76
CA SER A 243 10.70 -5.56 12.23
C SER A 243 11.46 -4.80 11.15
N ASP A 244 11.29 -5.25 9.90
CA ASP A 244 12.09 -4.83 8.75
C ASP A 244 11.41 -3.73 7.94
N VAL A 245 10.23 -3.26 8.35
CA VAL A 245 9.53 -2.16 7.68
C VAL A 245 10.41 -0.91 7.71
N ALA A 246 10.81 -0.47 6.52
CA ALA A 246 11.65 0.70 6.30
C ALA A 246 10.82 1.89 5.80
N TYR A 247 9.75 1.61 5.05
CA TYR A 247 8.92 2.63 4.43
C TYR A 247 7.43 2.37 4.68
N LEU A 248 6.77 3.31 5.35
CA LEU A 248 5.36 3.22 5.71
C LEU A 248 4.59 4.46 5.24
N TRP A 249 3.62 4.23 4.37
CA TRP A 249 2.58 5.19 3.99
C TRP A 249 1.23 4.65 4.44
N CYS A 250 0.64 5.30 5.44
CA CYS A 250 -0.68 4.98 6.00
C CYS A 250 -1.54 6.24 6.19
N SER A 251 -1.28 7.28 5.39
CA SER A 251 -2.05 8.52 5.41
C SER A 251 -3.51 8.31 4.98
N SER A 252 -4.38 9.29 5.22
CA SER A 252 -5.77 9.28 4.76
C SER A 252 -6.51 8.01 5.18
N ASN A 253 -6.48 7.72 6.47
CA ASN A 253 -7.17 6.58 7.09
C ASN A 253 -7.96 7.09 8.31
N LYS A 254 -8.47 6.17 9.12
CA LYS A 254 -9.19 6.48 10.36
C LYS A 254 -8.37 6.06 11.60
N LEU A 255 -7.04 6.02 11.48
CA LEU A 255 -6.16 5.45 12.50
C LEU A 255 -6.27 6.25 13.80
N THR A 256 -6.66 5.57 14.87
CA THR A 256 -6.59 6.10 16.25
C THR A 256 -5.36 5.58 16.99
N SER A 257 -4.81 4.45 16.53
CA SER A 257 -3.61 3.82 17.07
C SER A 257 -2.75 3.24 15.95
N LEU A 258 -1.44 3.41 16.07
CA LEU A 258 -0.42 2.87 15.18
C LEU A 258 0.71 2.26 16.02
N ASN A 259 0.78 0.93 16.06
CA ASN A 259 1.76 0.23 16.88
C ASN A 259 3.03 -0.08 16.08
N LEU A 260 4.09 0.68 16.35
CA LEU A 260 5.42 0.52 15.74
C LEU A 260 6.43 -0.17 16.66
N SER A 261 6.02 -0.74 17.80
CA SER A 261 6.94 -1.25 18.84
C SER A 261 7.93 -2.33 18.37
N GLY A 262 7.58 -3.07 17.32
CA GLY A 262 8.45 -4.09 16.71
C GLY A 262 9.34 -3.57 15.58
N VAL A 263 9.07 -2.39 15.04
CA VAL A 263 9.70 -1.86 13.83
C VAL A 263 11.04 -1.24 14.18
N LYS A 264 12.12 -1.75 13.57
CA LYS A 264 13.50 -1.32 13.90
C LYS A 264 14.17 -0.52 12.79
N GLY A 265 13.76 -0.75 11.53
CA GLY A 265 14.39 -0.18 10.34
C GLY A 265 13.70 1.05 9.75
N LEU A 266 12.65 1.59 10.39
CA LEU A 266 11.82 2.65 9.81
C LEU A 266 12.64 3.89 9.48
N SER A 267 12.52 4.35 8.23
CA SER A 267 13.18 5.56 7.72
C SER A 267 12.16 6.57 7.19
N VAL A 268 11.01 6.09 6.71
CA VAL A 268 9.92 6.93 6.20
C VAL A 268 8.62 6.54 6.88
N LEU A 269 7.97 7.53 7.50
CA LEU A 269 6.62 7.44 8.04
C LEU A 269 5.78 8.58 7.49
N VAL A 270 4.73 8.24 6.75
CA VAL A 270 3.71 9.18 6.26
C VAL A 270 2.36 8.74 6.80
N CYS A 271 1.84 9.47 7.79
CA CYS A 271 0.62 9.10 8.52
C CYS A 271 -0.34 10.28 8.75
N HIS A 272 -0.16 11.40 8.05
CA HIS A 272 -1.13 12.51 8.06
C HIS A 272 -2.55 12.08 7.64
N SER A 273 -3.52 12.95 7.84
CA SER A 273 -4.95 12.73 7.57
C SER A 273 -5.45 11.47 8.27
N ASN A 274 -5.24 11.42 9.60
CA ASN A 274 -5.66 10.33 10.49
C ASN A 274 -6.23 10.92 11.80
N GLN A 275 -6.39 10.10 12.84
CA GLN A 275 -6.99 10.47 14.13
C GLN A 275 -6.10 10.07 15.33
N ILE A 276 -4.77 10.04 15.14
CA ILE A 276 -3.79 9.64 16.13
C ILE A 276 -3.44 10.85 17.02
N ALA A 277 -3.82 10.80 18.28
CA ALA A 277 -3.64 11.92 19.21
C ALA A 277 -3.28 11.46 20.62
N GLY A 278 -2.84 12.39 21.46
CA GLY A 278 -2.56 12.14 22.88
C GLY A 278 -1.52 11.04 23.10
N GLU A 279 -1.82 10.11 24.02
CA GLU A 279 -0.89 9.03 24.38
C GLU A 279 -0.54 8.13 23.19
N GLU A 280 -1.46 7.92 22.24
CA GLU A 280 -1.21 7.07 21.07
C GLU A 280 -0.18 7.70 20.13
N MET A 281 -0.23 9.03 19.94
CA MET A 281 0.82 9.74 19.18
C MET A 281 2.17 9.67 19.90
N THR A 282 2.18 9.86 21.21
CA THR A 282 3.40 9.72 22.01
C THR A 282 3.98 8.29 21.93
N LYS A 283 3.14 7.25 21.87
CA LYS A 283 3.59 5.85 21.63
C LYS A 283 4.25 5.69 20.26
N VAL A 284 3.65 6.22 19.20
CA VAL A 284 4.23 6.22 17.84
C VAL A 284 5.62 6.84 17.87
N VAL A 285 5.74 8.05 18.41
CA VAL A 285 7.02 8.78 18.47
C VAL A 285 8.05 8.07 19.35
N ASN A 286 7.64 7.48 20.46
CA ASN A 286 8.53 6.70 21.32
C ASN A 286 9.02 5.41 20.65
N ALA A 287 8.24 4.81 19.76
CA ALA A 287 8.62 3.63 19.00
C ALA A 287 9.52 3.93 17.79
N LEU A 288 9.58 5.18 17.29
CA LEU A 288 10.48 5.54 16.19
C LEU A 288 11.94 5.12 16.49
N PRO A 289 12.67 4.53 15.53
CA PRO A 289 14.08 4.21 15.72
C PRO A 289 14.95 5.48 15.76
N THR A 290 16.10 5.41 16.45
CA THR A 290 17.13 6.44 16.38
C THR A 290 17.95 6.27 15.10
N LEU A 291 17.96 7.28 14.23
CA LEU A 291 18.61 7.21 12.93
C LEU A 291 20.10 7.61 13.02
N SER A 292 20.96 7.00 12.21
CA SER A 292 22.38 7.34 12.15
C SER A 292 22.62 8.68 11.44
N SER A 293 23.65 9.41 11.88
CA SER A 293 24.07 10.67 11.26
C SER A 293 24.50 10.44 9.81
N GLY A 294 23.66 10.86 8.85
CA GLY A 294 23.83 10.65 7.40
C GLY A 294 22.57 10.12 6.70
N ALA A 295 21.79 9.27 7.37
CA ALA A 295 20.47 8.81 6.87
C ALA A 295 19.37 9.89 6.95
N GLY A 296 19.60 10.92 7.77
CA GLY A 296 18.66 12.02 8.03
C GLY A 296 18.28 12.84 6.79
N ALA A 297 19.05 12.81 5.70
CA ALA A 297 18.73 13.55 4.47
C ALA A 297 17.53 12.96 3.69
N GLN A 298 17.23 11.67 3.90
CA GLN A 298 16.06 11.01 3.28
C GLN A 298 14.98 10.61 4.28
N SER A 299 15.29 10.58 5.58
CA SER A 299 14.33 10.19 6.60
C SER A 299 13.26 11.28 6.79
N LYS A 300 11.99 10.87 6.86
CA LYS A 300 10.85 11.80 6.93
C LYS A 300 9.72 11.24 7.79
N PHE A 301 9.19 12.08 8.67
CA PHE A 301 7.97 11.84 9.42
C PHE A 301 6.94 12.90 9.03
N VAL A 302 6.04 12.56 8.10
CA VAL A 302 4.96 13.44 7.66
C VAL A 302 3.72 13.08 8.49
N VAL A 303 3.44 13.91 9.49
CA VAL A 303 2.54 13.55 10.60
C VAL A 303 1.18 14.23 10.52
N VAL A 304 1.12 15.42 9.92
CA VAL A 304 -0.12 16.18 9.77
C VAL A 304 -0.26 16.71 8.35
N ASP A 305 -1.48 17.01 7.94
CA ASP A 305 -1.80 17.92 6.83
C ASP A 305 -2.68 19.05 7.36
N LEU A 306 -2.10 20.20 7.71
CA LEU A 306 -2.86 21.30 8.31
C LEU A 306 -3.81 22.01 7.33
N LYS A 307 -3.72 21.70 6.03
CA LYS A 307 -4.70 22.17 5.04
C LYS A 307 -5.90 21.25 4.91
N ASP A 308 -5.77 20.00 5.34
CA ASP A 308 -6.86 19.04 5.37
C ASP A 308 -7.77 19.34 6.56
N THR A 309 -9.05 19.57 6.31
CA THR A 309 -10.03 19.86 7.35
C THR A 309 -10.43 18.61 8.15
N ASP A 310 -10.17 17.41 7.62
CA ASP A 310 -10.43 16.14 8.28
C ASP A 310 -9.22 15.61 9.07
N GLU A 311 -8.10 16.34 9.06
CA GLU A 311 -6.93 16.03 9.88
C GLU A 311 -7.27 16.11 11.38
N LYS A 312 -7.06 15.00 12.08
CA LYS A 312 -7.29 14.87 13.53
C LYS A 312 -6.07 14.31 14.26
N ASN A 313 -4.95 14.11 13.57
CA ASN A 313 -3.70 13.84 14.25
C ASN A 313 -3.30 15.04 15.11
N ILE A 314 -2.83 14.75 16.32
CA ILE A 314 -2.26 15.76 17.22
C ILE A 314 -0.88 15.29 17.64
N CYS A 315 0.14 15.87 17.00
CA CYS A 315 1.54 15.66 17.34
C CYS A 315 2.08 16.93 18.01
N THR A 316 2.33 16.83 19.32
CA THR A 316 2.66 18.00 20.14
C THR A 316 4.09 18.46 19.93
N VAL A 317 4.43 19.67 20.38
CA VAL A 317 5.82 20.16 20.44
C VAL A 317 6.75 19.13 21.12
N LYS A 318 6.32 18.49 22.22
CA LYS A 318 7.11 17.47 22.92
C LYS A 318 7.34 16.22 22.07
N ASP A 319 6.32 15.78 21.34
CA ASP A 319 6.43 14.64 20.42
C ASP A 319 7.40 14.97 19.28
N VAL A 320 7.31 16.17 18.71
CA VAL A 320 8.23 16.64 17.66
C VAL A 320 9.66 16.75 18.18
N GLU A 321 9.90 17.33 19.36
CA GLU A 321 11.22 17.39 20.00
C GLU A 321 11.81 15.98 20.21
N LYS A 322 10.98 15.02 20.64
CA LYS A 322 11.40 13.63 20.83
C LYS A 322 11.76 12.97 19.49
N ALA A 323 10.97 13.16 18.44
CA ALA A 323 11.29 12.66 17.10
C ALA A 323 12.59 13.29 16.57
N LYS A 324 12.78 14.61 16.72
CA LYS A 324 14.00 15.32 16.35
C LYS A 324 15.23 14.81 17.12
N SER A 325 15.09 14.49 18.41
CA SER A 325 16.18 13.89 19.23
C SER A 325 16.64 12.51 18.72
N LYS A 326 15.78 11.85 17.93
CA LYS A 326 16.08 10.58 17.23
C LYS A 326 16.54 10.80 15.78
N ASN A 327 16.87 12.03 15.41
CA ASN A 327 17.30 12.47 14.07
C ASN A 327 16.20 12.40 12.99
N TRP A 328 14.92 12.43 13.36
CA TRP A 328 13.82 12.56 12.39
C TRP A 328 13.58 14.01 11.99
N ARG A 329 13.23 14.21 10.72
CA ARG A 329 12.64 15.47 10.23
C ARG A 329 11.14 15.31 10.19
N VAL A 330 10.44 16.21 10.86
CA VAL A 330 8.99 16.18 11.02
C VAL A 330 8.36 17.23 10.10
N PHE A 331 7.35 16.83 9.34
CA PHE A 331 6.73 17.64 8.31
C PHE A 331 5.21 17.68 8.43
N ASP A 332 4.67 18.83 8.03
CA ASP A 332 3.30 19.03 7.62
C ASP A 332 3.23 18.83 6.10
N PHE A 333 2.31 17.98 5.66
CA PHE A 333 2.10 17.68 4.24
C PHE A 333 1.67 18.92 3.45
N ASN A 334 0.93 19.85 4.09
CA ASN A 334 0.55 21.14 3.53
C ASN A 334 -0.20 21.02 2.18
N GLY A 335 -0.99 19.96 2.01
CA GLY A 335 -1.76 19.62 0.82
C GLY A 335 -0.96 19.24 -0.44
N ASP A 336 0.37 19.18 -0.39
CA ASP A 336 1.21 18.89 -1.55
C ASP A 336 2.60 18.34 -1.15
N SER A 337 2.94 17.16 -1.69
CA SER A 337 4.22 16.50 -1.44
C SER A 337 5.44 17.31 -1.87
N ASP A 338 5.30 18.21 -2.85
CA ASP A 338 6.41 19.05 -3.31
C ASP A 338 6.60 20.32 -2.44
N ASN A 339 5.60 20.65 -1.62
CA ASN A 339 5.53 21.88 -0.82
C ASN A 339 5.33 21.62 0.68
N MET A 340 5.80 20.47 1.17
CA MET A 340 5.77 20.13 2.60
C MET A 340 6.53 21.17 3.43
N LEU A 341 5.99 21.50 4.60
CA LEU A 341 6.58 22.46 5.53
C LEU A 341 7.17 21.75 6.75
N PRO A 342 8.28 22.24 7.34
CA PRO A 342 8.69 21.78 8.65
C PRO A 342 7.56 21.95 9.67
N TYR A 343 7.29 20.91 10.44
CA TYR A 343 6.27 20.94 11.49
C TYR A 343 6.92 21.01 12.86
N GLU A 344 6.62 22.06 13.61
CA GLU A 344 7.18 22.32 14.95
C GLU A 344 6.33 21.73 16.08
N GLY A 345 5.30 20.96 15.73
CA GLY A 345 4.33 20.43 16.66
C GLY A 345 3.18 21.40 16.86
N SER A 346 1.99 20.87 17.09
CA SER A 346 0.92 21.70 17.63
C SER A 346 1.43 22.18 18.99
N PRO A 347 1.30 23.48 19.33
CA PRO A 347 1.39 23.85 20.73
C PRO A 347 0.47 22.87 21.45
N THR A 348 0.84 22.42 22.64
CA THR A 348 -0.20 21.93 23.53
C THR A 348 -1.23 23.04 23.52
N SER A 349 -2.33 22.84 22.79
CA SER A 349 -3.56 23.45 23.19
C SER A 349 -3.59 23.15 24.67
N ASN A 350 -3.82 24.17 25.49
CA ASN A 350 -4.38 23.92 26.80
C ASN A 350 -5.80 23.34 26.67
N LEU A 351 -6.19 22.76 25.53
CA LEU A 351 -6.72 21.41 25.52
C LEU A 351 -5.59 20.39 25.79
N ALA A 352 -4.90 20.49 26.91
CA ALA A 352 -5.18 19.48 27.91
C ALA A 352 -6.63 18.97 27.67
N VAL A 353 -6.83 17.68 27.46
CA VAL A 353 -7.85 17.10 28.33
C VAL A 353 -7.35 17.56 29.68
N ASP A 354 -7.92 18.69 30.15
CA ASP A 354 -7.59 19.34 31.41
C ASP A 354 -7.49 18.13 32.30
N ALA A 355 -6.30 17.82 32.83
CA ALA A 355 -6.20 16.67 33.70
C ALA A 355 -7.20 17.00 34.80
N PRO A 356 -8.41 16.41 34.80
CA PRO A 356 -9.60 17.24 34.94
C PRO A 356 -9.54 17.91 36.30
N THR A 357 -9.23 19.20 36.29
CA THR A 357 -8.90 19.87 37.53
C THR A 357 -10.23 20.20 38.17
N VAL A 358 -10.42 19.80 39.42
CA VAL A 358 -11.62 20.19 40.14
C VAL A 358 -11.62 21.72 40.27
N ARG A 359 -12.60 22.38 39.65
CA ARG A 359 -12.76 23.84 39.71
C ARG A 359 -13.93 24.20 40.59
N ILE A 360 -13.78 25.25 41.39
CA ILE A 360 -14.84 25.76 42.27
C ILE A 360 -15.00 27.25 42.01
N TYR A 361 -16.20 27.67 41.61
CA TYR A 361 -16.48 29.08 41.36
C TYR A 361 -17.93 29.47 41.73
N PRO A 362 -18.18 30.72 42.16
CA PRO A 362 -17.17 31.73 42.45
C PRO A 362 -16.34 31.35 43.68
N ASN A 363 -15.06 31.73 43.70
CA ASN A 363 -14.18 31.55 44.85
C ASN A 363 -13.33 32.83 44.98
N PRO A 364 -13.64 33.75 45.91
CA PRO A 364 -14.48 33.56 47.10
C PRO A 364 -15.98 33.32 46.82
N VAL A 365 -16.61 32.47 47.62
CA VAL A 365 -18.02 32.07 47.54
C VAL A 365 -18.85 32.70 48.65
N GLY A 366 -20.06 33.16 48.30
CA GLY A 366 -21.10 33.54 49.25
C GLY A 366 -21.88 32.33 49.75
N GLY A 367 -23.06 32.06 49.19
CA GLY A 367 -23.90 30.93 49.60
C GLY A 367 -23.68 29.64 48.80
N TYR A 368 -23.50 29.74 47.48
CA TYR A 368 -23.48 28.58 46.58
C TYR A 368 -22.27 28.64 45.66
N ALA A 369 -21.59 27.51 45.48
CA ALA A 369 -20.53 27.36 44.48
C ALA A 369 -20.91 26.27 43.47
N LEU A 370 -20.47 26.46 42.24
CA LEU A 370 -20.44 25.43 41.23
C LEU A 370 -19.09 24.71 41.28
N VAL A 371 -19.13 23.38 41.36
CA VAL A 371 -17.97 22.52 41.25
C VAL A 371 -17.99 21.82 39.89
N GLU A 372 -16.95 22.03 39.09
CA GLU A 372 -16.73 21.27 37.85
C GLU A 372 -15.74 20.14 38.14
N ILE A 373 -16.12 18.91 37.75
CA ILE A 373 -15.43 17.68 38.16
C ILE A 373 -15.21 16.77 36.94
N PRO A 374 -14.06 16.08 36.86
CA PRO A 374 -13.84 14.96 35.95
C PRO A 374 -14.95 13.92 35.87
N GLU A 375 -15.15 13.33 34.70
CA GLU A 375 -15.97 12.12 34.55
C GLU A 375 -15.38 10.94 35.35
N SER A 376 -14.05 10.83 35.44
CA SER A 376 -13.36 9.76 36.18
C SER A 376 -13.59 9.79 37.70
N LEU A 377 -14.13 10.88 38.24
CA LEU A 377 -14.42 11.04 39.67
C LEU A 377 -15.92 11.02 39.99
N LEU A 378 -16.80 10.75 39.00
CA LEU A 378 -18.23 10.54 39.26
C LEU A 378 -18.44 9.37 40.24
N GLY A 379 -19.38 9.56 41.17
CA GLY A 379 -19.70 8.58 42.22
C GLY A 379 -18.77 8.59 43.43
N GLN A 380 -17.73 9.42 43.44
CA GLN A 380 -16.86 9.57 44.62
C GLN A 380 -17.40 10.60 45.63
N GLU A 381 -16.88 10.58 46.86
CA GLU A 381 -17.23 11.55 47.91
C GLU A 381 -16.24 12.74 47.89
N ALA A 382 -16.79 13.95 47.76
CA ALA A 382 -16.06 15.19 47.97
C ALA A 382 -16.27 15.70 49.41
N ALA A 383 -15.25 16.36 49.98
CA ALA A 383 -15.32 16.90 51.34
C ALA A 383 -14.62 18.24 51.50
N LEU A 384 -15.12 19.08 52.40
CA LEU A 384 -14.49 20.31 52.87
C LEU A 384 -13.90 20.11 54.27
N TYR A 385 -12.70 20.60 54.47
CA TYR A 385 -11.99 20.60 55.75
C TYR A 385 -11.71 22.03 56.20
N ASP A 386 -11.81 22.29 57.50
CA ASP A 386 -11.39 23.56 58.08
C ASP A 386 -9.85 23.69 58.15
N MET A 387 -9.37 24.83 58.66
CA MET A 387 -7.93 25.09 58.82
C MET A 387 -7.23 24.17 59.85
N ASN A 388 -8.00 23.47 60.70
CA ASN A 388 -7.48 22.50 61.66
C ASN A 388 -7.49 21.07 61.09
N GLY A 389 -7.96 20.89 59.85
CA GLY A 389 -8.07 19.59 59.20
C GLY A 389 -9.31 18.79 59.61
N VAL A 390 -10.31 19.42 60.23
CA VAL A 390 -11.58 18.77 60.59
C VAL A 390 -12.52 18.80 59.39
N LYS A 391 -13.11 17.66 59.03
CA LYS A 391 -14.14 17.57 57.97
C LYS A 391 -15.40 18.30 58.43
N VAL A 392 -15.83 19.32 57.68
CA VAL A 392 -16.99 20.17 58.02
C VAL A 392 -18.19 19.99 57.10
N TYR A 393 -17.98 19.48 55.89
CA TYR A 393 -19.03 19.22 54.91
C TYR A 393 -18.58 18.12 53.93
N SER A 394 -19.52 17.32 53.41
CA SER A 394 -19.25 16.32 52.38
C SER A 394 -20.48 16.03 51.53
N PHE A 395 -20.26 15.62 50.28
CA PHE A 395 -21.32 15.30 49.33
C PHE A 395 -20.83 14.28 48.29
N ALA A 396 -21.76 13.51 47.73
CA ALA A 396 -21.47 12.62 46.61
C ALA A 396 -21.43 13.42 45.29
N VAL A 397 -20.48 13.06 44.43
CA VAL A 397 -20.35 13.65 43.09
C VAL A 397 -21.28 12.92 42.13
N GLU A 398 -22.38 13.55 41.77
CA GLU A 398 -23.44 12.93 40.95
C GLU A 398 -23.47 13.45 39.51
N SER A 399 -22.77 14.55 39.22
CA SER A 399 -22.70 15.14 37.88
C SER A 399 -21.39 15.87 37.64
N LEU A 400 -21.04 16.09 36.37
CA LEU A 400 -19.84 16.82 35.95
C LEU A 400 -19.84 18.29 36.38
N ARG A 401 -21.01 18.84 36.71
CA ARG A 401 -21.25 20.22 37.12
C ARG A 401 -22.27 20.24 38.27
N GLN A 402 -21.78 20.33 39.49
CA GLN A 402 -22.61 20.20 40.68
C GLN A 402 -22.59 21.49 41.51
N ASN A 403 -23.78 22.04 41.77
CA ASN A 403 -23.92 23.14 42.72
C ASN A 403 -23.87 22.60 44.15
N ILE A 404 -23.09 23.26 45.00
CA ILE A 404 -22.98 22.96 46.42
C ILE A 404 -23.49 24.13 47.25
N ASP A 405 -24.31 23.82 48.26
CA ASP A 405 -24.82 24.78 49.24
C ASP A 405 -23.84 24.89 50.41
N LEU A 406 -23.31 26.08 50.60
CA LEU A 406 -22.33 26.44 51.63
C LEU A 406 -22.89 27.51 52.58
N THR A 407 -24.19 27.80 52.52
CA THR A 407 -24.84 28.82 53.36
C THR A 407 -24.77 28.51 54.85
N HIS A 408 -24.63 27.23 55.20
CA HIS A 408 -24.50 26.74 56.57
C HIS A 408 -23.08 26.87 57.14
N LEU A 409 -22.07 27.16 56.31
CA LEU A 409 -20.68 27.31 56.75
C LEU A 409 -20.37 28.76 57.13
N PRO A 410 -19.66 29.00 58.24
CA PRO A 410 -19.20 30.34 58.61
C PRO A 410 -18.16 30.86 57.62
N ASP A 411 -17.98 32.19 57.58
CA ASP A 411 -16.95 32.82 56.76
C ASP A 411 -15.55 32.36 57.19
N GLY A 412 -14.71 32.02 56.21
CA GLY A 412 -13.44 31.36 56.50
C GLY A 412 -12.77 30.75 55.28
N THR A 413 -11.61 30.15 55.52
CA THR A 413 -10.88 29.36 54.51
C THR A 413 -11.09 27.88 54.79
N TYR A 414 -11.40 27.13 53.74
CA TYR A 414 -11.59 25.69 53.76
C TYR A 414 -10.70 25.03 52.70
N PHE A 415 -10.39 23.76 52.90
CA PHE A 415 -9.74 22.90 51.91
C PHE A 415 -10.76 21.92 51.35
N PHE A 416 -11.04 22.04 50.06
CA PHE A 416 -11.79 21.06 49.31
C PHE A 416 -10.90 19.90 48.92
N ARG A 417 -11.38 18.68 49.11
CA ARG A 417 -10.70 17.44 48.73
C ARG A 417 -11.65 16.50 48.01
N LEU A 418 -11.16 15.92 46.91
CA LEU A 418 -11.80 14.85 46.15
C LEU A 418 -10.69 13.93 45.62
N ASP A 419 -10.66 12.68 46.05
CA ASP A 419 -9.53 11.76 45.81
C ASP A 419 -8.18 12.40 46.20
N ASN A 420 -7.27 12.54 45.23
CA ASN A 420 -5.95 13.16 45.37
C ASN A 420 -5.96 14.66 45.06
N TYR A 421 -7.09 15.22 44.63
CA TYR A 421 -7.24 16.64 44.38
C TYR A 421 -7.50 17.39 45.68
N THR A 422 -6.75 18.47 45.90
CA THR A 422 -6.99 19.41 47.02
C THR A 422 -6.93 20.84 46.50
N THR A 423 -7.93 21.66 46.83
CA THR A 423 -7.95 23.08 46.47
C THR A 423 -8.51 23.94 47.60
N LYS A 424 -8.13 25.22 47.64
CA LYS A 424 -8.57 26.16 48.65
C LYS A 424 -9.93 26.76 48.26
N LEU A 425 -10.87 26.82 49.20
CA LEU A 425 -12.16 27.48 49.09
C LEU A 425 -12.24 28.61 50.12
N ILE A 426 -12.65 29.81 49.70
CA ILE A 426 -12.80 30.98 50.57
C ILE A 426 -14.30 31.32 50.67
N LYS A 427 -14.89 31.17 51.84
CA LYS A 427 -16.28 31.56 52.16
C LYS A 427 -16.31 32.99 52.69
N ARG A 428 -17.18 33.83 52.14
CA ARG A 428 -17.38 35.24 52.51
C ARG A 428 -18.86 35.61 52.64
#